data_AF-A0A0M7B7I8-F1
#
_entry.id   AF-A0A0M7B7I8-F1
#
_cell.length_a   1.000
_cell.length_b   1.000
_cell.length_c   1.000
_cell.angle_alpha   90.00
_cell.angle_beta   90.00
_cell.angle_gamma   90.00
#
_symmetry.space_group_name_H-M   'P 1'
#
loop_
_entity.id
_entity.type
_entity.pdbx_description
1 polymer ?
#
loop_
_entity_poly.entity_id
_entity_poly.type
_entity_poly.pdbx_seq_one_letter_code
_entity_poly.pdbx_strand_id
1 'polypeptide(L)'
;MVGPDDQIYPDLAGKLPGRGIYVTAARAPLEKAVAKRIFSRGAKRQVQVPDGLVDLVEAGLLRRVQDALAMARKAGQAVSGYEKVRAMLDREEARVLLQARDGSERGKGKLSTPQGGRWIGFLTMDELGLAFGRERVVHAAVAAGTLARRIVEEATRLQGIRHSEDGASAVQKDTKNA
;
A
#
# COMPACT_ATOMS: atom_id res chain seq x y z
N MET A 1 -6.58 18.25 0.57
CA MET A 1 -6.26 19.69 0.54
C MET A 1 -7.35 20.42 -0.24
N VAL A 2 -7.57 21.71 0.03
CA VAL A 2 -8.46 22.55 -0.78
C VAL A 2 -7.65 23.27 -1.86
N GLY A 3 -8.06 23.13 -3.12
CA GLY A 3 -7.48 23.81 -4.27
C GLY A 3 -7.94 25.27 -4.41
N PRO A 4 -7.38 26.01 -5.40
CA PRO A 4 -7.75 27.40 -5.68
C PRO A 4 -9.18 27.55 -6.23
N ASP A 5 -9.72 26.48 -6.80
CA ASP A 5 -11.06 26.31 -7.36
C ASP A 5 -12.12 25.84 -6.33
N ASP A 6 -11.79 25.92 -5.04
CA ASP A 6 -12.58 25.38 -3.95
C ASP A 6 -12.83 23.85 -4.03
N GLN A 7 -12.04 23.11 -4.80
CA GLN A 7 -12.17 21.66 -4.91
C GLN A 7 -11.27 20.91 -3.92
N ILE A 8 -11.72 19.75 -3.44
CA ILE A 8 -10.93 18.85 -2.61
C ILE A 8 -10.04 17.95 -3.46
N TYR A 9 -8.74 18.02 -3.20
CA TYR A 9 -7.71 17.17 -3.80
C TYR A 9 -7.07 16.23 -2.77
N PRO A 10 -6.86 14.94 -3.10
CA PRO A 10 -6.15 14.01 -2.23
C PRO A 10 -4.64 14.33 -2.21
N ASP A 11 -4.14 14.87 -1.09
CA ASP A 11 -2.71 15.10 -0.90
C ASP A 11 -2.05 13.87 -0.27
N LEU A 12 -1.82 12.84 -1.08
CA LEU A 12 -1.25 11.58 -0.59
C LEU A 12 0.23 11.70 -0.22
N ALA A 13 0.92 12.73 -0.74
CA ALA A 13 2.34 13.00 -0.50
C ALA A 13 2.59 13.96 0.67
N GLY A 14 1.57 14.70 1.13
CA GLY A 14 1.71 15.75 2.13
C GLY A 14 2.53 16.95 1.62
N LYS A 15 2.46 17.24 0.32
CA LYS A 15 3.34 18.23 -0.35
C LYS A 15 2.59 19.36 -1.02
N LEU A 16 1.26 19.29 -1.12
CA LEU A 16 0.52 20.35 -1.78
C LEU A 16 0.52 21.61 -0.87
N PRO A 17 0.50 22.83 -1.43
CA PRO A 17 0.45 24.06 -0.64
C PRO A 17 -0.99 24.44 -0.27
N GLY A 18 -1.23 24.85 0.98
CA GLY A 18 -2.54 25.35 1.42
C GLY A 18 -3.08 24.67 2.68
N ARG A 19 -4.38 24.80 2.92
CA ARG A 19 -5.03 24.27 4.13
C ARG A 19 -5.23 22.76 4.01
N GLY A 20 -4.49 22.00 4.82
CA GLY A 20 -4.65 20.57 4.97
C GLY A 20 -5.90 20.20 5.76
N ILE A 21 -6.59 19.15 5.32
CA ILE A 21 -7.64 18.46 6.07
C ILE A 21 -7.23 17.00 6.10
N TYR A 22 -7.03 16.46 7.29
CA TYR A 22 -6.53 15.11 7.49
C TYR A 22 -7.69 14.17 7.82
N VAL A 23 -7.71 13.02 7.15
CA VAL A 23 -8.69 11.96 7.36
C VAL A 23 -7.90 10.67 7.58
N THR A 24 -8.35 9.82 8.50
CA THR A 24 -7.80 8.49 8.70
C THR A 24 -7.80 7.74 7.36
N ALA A 25 -6.71 7.02 7.06
CA ALA A 25 -6.59 6.21 5.84
C ALA A 25 -7.42 4.93 5.94
N ALA A 26 -8.74 5.09 6.10
CA ALA A 26 -9.72 4.04 6.17
C ALA A 26 -10.96 4.43 5.35
N ARG A 27 -11.59 3.45 4.68
CA ARG A 27 -12.71 3.69 3.77
C ARG A 27 -13.89 4.37 4.46
N ALA A 28 -14.36 3.79 5.57
CA ALA A 28 -15.55 4.29 6.28
C ALA A 28 -15.40 5.73 6.81
N PRO A 29 -14.28 6.13 7.46
CA PRO A 29 -14.05 7.53 7.82
C PRO A 29 -14.04 8.48 6.62
N LEU A 30 -13.49 8.06 5.47
CA LEU A 30 -13.43 8.87 4.27
C LEU A 30 -14.82 9.05 3.65
N GLU A 31 -15.58 7.98 3.49
CA GLU A 31 -16.97 8.01 3.01
C GLU A 31 -17.86 8.87 3.93
N LYS A 32 -17.71 8.72 5.25
CA LYS A 32 -18.40 9.56 6.23
C LYS A 32 -18.03 11.03 6.11
N ALA A 33 -16.77 11.34 5.80
CA ALA A 33 -16.32 12.72 5.59
C ALA A 33 -16.95 13.35 4.34
N VAL A 34 -17.10 12.57 3.28
CA VAL A 34 -17.82 12.97 2.06
C VAL A 34 -19.31 13.19 2.37
N ALA A 35 -19.98 12.17 2.92
CA ALA A 35 -21.43 12.18 3.16
C ALA A 35 -21.86 13.30 4.11
N LYS A 36 -21.09 13.57 5.18
CA LYS A 36 -21.41 14.61 6.16
C LYS A 36 -20.86 16.00 5.80
N ARG A 37 -20.31 16.18 4.59
CA ARG A 37 -19.68 17.43 4.12
C ARG A 37 -18.67 17.98 5.14
N ILE A 38 -17.88 17.10 5.75
CA ILE A 38 -16.90 17.46 6.79
C ILE A 38 -15.79 18.34 6.21
N PHE A 39 -15.47 18.16 4.92
CA PHE A 39 -14.46 18.95 4.23
C PHE A 39 -14.76 20.45 4.23
N SER A 40 -16.00 20.87 4.00
CA SER A 40 -16.37 22.30 4.07
C SER A 40 -16.21 22.88 5.47
N ARG A 41 -16.57 22.09 6.50
CA ARG A 41 -16.35 22.48 7.91
C ARG A 41 -14.87 22.63 8.22
N GLY A 42 -14.05 21.66 7.79
CA GLY A 42 -12.60 21.70 7.97
C GLY A 42 -11.93 22.86 7.21
N ALA A 43 -12.44 23.18 6.03
CA ALA A 43 -11.99 24.28 5.18
C ALA A 43 -12.41 25.66 5.68
N LYS A 44 -13.42 25.75 6.56
CA LYS A 44 -14.10 27.00 6.98
C LYS A 44 -14.69 27.79 5.81
N ARG A 45 -14.97 27.13 4.69
CA ARG A 45 -15.64 27.67 3.50
C ARG A 45 -16.32 26.55 2.74
N GLN A 46 -17.23 26.88 1.83
CA GLN A 46 -17.82 25.89 0.94
C GLN A 46 -16.75 25.32 0.01
N VAL A 47 -16.70 24.00 -0.12
CA VAL A 47 -15.78 23.29 -1.02
C VAL A 47 -16.54 22.21 -1.78
N GLN A 48 -16.05 21.90 -2.97
CA GLN A 48 -16.55 20.85 -3.83
C GLN A 48 -15.75 19.57 -3.58
N VAL A 49 -16.44 18.46 -3.36
CA VAL A 49 -15.81 17.14 -3.21
C VAL A 49 -16.03 16.39 -4.51
N PRO A 50 -14.97 15.95 -5.22
CA PRO A 50 -15.15 15.19 -6.45
C PRO A 50 -15.88 13.88 -6.18
N ASP A 51 -16.77 13.50 -7.08
CA ASP A 51 -17.34 12.17 -7.11
C ASP A 51 -16.23 11.12 -7.23
N GLY A 52 -16.36 10.00 -6.53
CA GLY A 52 -15.33 8.96 -6.51
C GLY A 52 -14.03 9.34 -5.78
N LEU A 53 -14.04 10.34 -4.88
CA LEU A 53 -12.85 10.72 -4.08
C LEU A 53 -12.17 9.51 -3.41
N VAL A 54 -12.95 8.55 -2.92
CA VAL A 54 -12.44 7.33 -2.27
C VAL A 54 -11.63 6.48 -3.25
N ASP A 55 -12.15 6.28 -4.46
CA ASP A 55 -11.49 5.49 -5.49
C ASP A 55 -10.25 6.20 -6.03
N LEU A 56 -10.30 7.54 -6.14
CA LEU A 56 -9.12 8.38 -6.45
C LEU A 56 -8.01 8.24 -5.39
N VAL A 57 -8.38 8.20 -4.11
CA VAL A 57 -7.45 7.97 -3.01
C VAL A 57 -6.86 6.56 -3.08
N GLU A 58 -7.68 5.54 -3.32
CA GLU A 58 -7.21 4.16 -3.47
C GLU A 58 -6.21 4.02 -4.62
N ALA A 59 -6.58 4.49 -5.82
CA ALA A 59 -5.75 4.43 -7.01
C ALA A 59 -4.42 5.20 -6.80
N GLY A 60 -4.48 6.36 -6.17
CA GLY A 60 -3.29 7.14 -5.85
C GLY A 60 -2.38 6.44 -4.84
N LEU A 61 -2.92 5.78 -3.82
CA LEU A 61 -2.13 5.01 -2.84
C LEU A 61 -1.50 3.77 -3.49
N LEU A 62 -2.23 3.05 -4.34
CA LEU A 62 -1.70 1.95 -5.15
C LEU A 62 -0.51 2.42 -5.99
N ARG A 63 -0.66 3.56 -6.68
CA ARG A 63 0.41 4.13 -7.48
C ARG A 63 1.65 4.43 -6.65
N ARG A 64 1.49 4.96 -5.44
CA ARG A 64 2.62 5.25 -4.52
C ARG A 64 3.35 4.00 -4.06
N VAL A 65 2.62 2.91 -3.78
CA VAL A 65 3.23 1.61 -3.47
C VAL A 65 4.04 1.11 -4.68
N GLN A 66 3.47 1.17 -5.88
CA GLN A 66 4.14 0.75 -7.11
C GLN A 66 5.39 1.59 -7.42
N ASP A 67 5.31 2.92 -7.29
CA ASP A 67 6.46 3.80 -7.51
C ASP A 67 7.57 3.53 -6.49
N ALA A 68 7.23 3.28 -5.22
CA ALA A 68 8.20 2.93 -4.18
C ALA A 68 8.89 1.58 -4.45
N LEU A 69 8.14 0.57 -4.88
CA LEU A 69 8.69 -0.72 -5.33
C LEU A 69 9.58 -0.56 -6.56
N ALA A 70 9.16 0.25 -7.53
CA ALA A 70 9.94 0.53 -8.73
C ALA A 70 11.26 1.25 -8.41
N MET A 71 11.25 2.19 -7.46
CA MET A 71 12.46 2.81 -6.94
C MET A 71 13.38 1.80 -6.25
N ALA A 72 12.82 0.92 -5.40
CA ALA A 72 13.60 -0.12 -4.73
C ALA A 72 14.23 -1.09 -5.72
N ARG A 73 13.50 -1.49 -6.76
CA ARG A 73 14.02 -2.32 -7.86
C ARG A 73 15.18 -1.62 -8.59
N LYS A 74 15.01 -0.34 -8.95
CA LYS A 74 16.06 0.45 -9.63
C LYS A 74 17.32 0.62 -8.76
N ALA A 75 17.15 0.70 -7.44
CA ALA A 75 18.24 0.76 -6.47
C ALA A 75 18.91 -0.61 -6.19
N GLY A 76 18.46 -1.70 -6.83
CA GLY A 76 18.95 -3.06 -6.54
C GLY A 76 18.48 -3.63 -5.20
N GLN A 77 17.55 -2.96 -4.52
CA GLN A 77 17.03 -3.33 -3.21
C GLN A 77 15.76 -4.19 -3.26
N ALA A 78 15.18 -4.42 -4.43
CA ALA A 78 14.00 -5.28 -4.57
C ALA A 78 14.16 -6.30 -5.69
N VAL A 79 13.73 -7.52 -5.40
CA VAL A 79 13.73 -8.66 -6.33
C VAL A 79 12.33 -9.24 -6.46
N SER A 80 12.11 -9.99 -7.53
CA SER A 80 10.85 -10.67 -7.83
C SER A 80 11.10 -12.04 -8.44
N GLY A 81 10.15 -12.94 -8.26
CA GLY A 81 10.25 -14.34 -8.68
C GLY A 81 10.72 -15.24 -7.54
N TYR A 82 10.21 -16.47 -7.53
CA TYR A 82 10.36 -17.39 -6.40
C TYR A 82 11.82 -17.61 -5.98
N GLU A 83 12.69 -18.03 -6.90
CA GLU A 83 14.10 -18.35 -6.59
C GLU A 83 14.87 -17.15 -6.03
N LYS A 84 14.70 -15.95 -6.62
CA LYS A 84 15.40 -14.74 -6.16
C LYS A 84 14.90 -14.29 -4.80
N VAL A 85 13.59 -14.36 -4.58
CA VAL A 85 12.96 -14.02 -3.30
C VAL A 85 13.41 -15.00 -2.22
N ARG A 86 13.39 -16.30 -2.51
CA ARG A 86 13.86 -17.33 -1.60
C ARG A 86 15.32 -17.11 -1.22
N ALA A 87 16.22 -16.94 -2.20
CA ALA A 87 17.63 -16.69 -1.93
C ALA A 87 17.87 -15.44 -1.06
N MET A 88 17.08 -14.39 -1.25
CA MET A 88 17.18 -13.17 -0.43
C MET A 88 16.65 -13.36 1.00
N LEU A 89 15.61 -14.18 1.17
CA LEU A 89 15.08 -14.55 2.48
C LEU A 89 16.04 -15.47 3.24
N ASP A 90 16.61 -16.47 2.56
CA ASP A 90 17.58 -17.41 3.12
C ASP A 90 18.87 -16.71 3.60
N ARG A 91 19.21 -15.56 2.99
CA ARG A 91 20.31 -14.68 3.41
C ARG A 91 19.93 -13.66 4.49
N GLU A 92 18.69 -13.67 4.95
CA GLU A 92 18.12 -12.70 5.90
C GLU A 92 18.21 -11.22 5.46
N GLU A 93 18.37 -10.96 4.15
CA GLU A 93 18.51 -9.62 3.60
C GLU A 93 17.14 -8.93 3.42
N ALA A 94 16.09 -9.72 3.21
CA ALA A 94 14.74 -9.22 2.97
C ALA A 94 14.05 -8.74 4.25
N ARG A 95 13.49 -7.52 4.23
CA ARG A 95 12.65 -6.96 5.31
C ARG A 95 11.18 -6.87 4.96
N VAL A 96 10.84 -6.88 3.67
CA VAL A 96 9.46 -6.92 3.20
C VAL A 96 9.30 -8.07 2.24
N LEU A 97 8.32 -8.94 2.49
CA LEU A 97 7.88 -9.99 1.58
C LEU A 97 6.51 -9.61 1.02
N LEU A 98 6.40 -9.53 -0.30
CA LEU A 98 5.14 -9.29 -1.00
C LEU A 98 4.70 -10.55 -1.72
N GLN A 99 3.44 -10.92 -1.54
CA GLN A 99 2.82 -12.04 -2.24
C GLN A 99 1.47 -11.62 -2.83
N ALA A 100 1.28 -11.87 -4.12
CA ALA A 100 0.04 -11.52 -4.80
C ALA A 100 -1.15 -12.31 -4.21
N ARG A 101 -2.28 -11.65 -3.92
CA ARG A 101 -3.47 -12.28 -3.34
C ARG A 101 -4.08 -13.35 -4.25
N ASP A 102 -3.97 -13.18 -5.55
CA ASP A 102 -4.45 -14.04 -6.64
C ASP A 102 -3.36 -15.02 -7.14
N GLY A 103 -2.20 -15.07 -6.49
CA GLY A 103 -1.18 -16.10 -6.75
C GLY A 103 -1.57 -17.49 -6.20
N SER A 104 -1.08 -18.55 -6.83
CA SER A 104 -1.35 -19.94 -6.42
C SER A 104 -0.87 -20.24 -4.97
N GLU A 105 -1.72 -20.89 -4.17
CA GLU A 105 -1.42 -21.22 -2.76
C GLU A 105 -0.19 -22.10 -2.57
N ARG A 106 0.04 -23.05 -3.49
CA ARG A 106 1.16 -24.01 -3.43
C ARG A 106 2.54 -23.34 -3.36
N GLY A 107 2.67 -22.11 -3.87
CA GLY A 107 3.88 -21.30 -3.78
C GLY A 107 3.93 -20.37 -2.56
N LYS A 108 2.77 -19.89 -2.08
CA LYS A 108 2.69 -18.91 -0.97
C LYS A 108 3.16 -19.47 0.37
N GLY A 109 2.77 -20.71 0.67
CA GLY A 109 3.07 -21.34 1.96
C GLY A 109 4.57 -21.50 2.25
N LYS A 110 5.40 -21.61 1.20
CA LYS A 110 6.82 -21.94 1.27
C LYS A 110 7.76 -20.77 1.58
N LEU A 111 7.24 -19.55 1.62
CA LEU A 111 8.03 -18.37 1.96
C LEU A 111 7.48 -17.78 3.27
N SER A 112 8.38 -17.39 4.15
CA SER A 112 8.09 -16.69 5.39
C SER A 112 9.04 -15.51 5.54
N THR A 113 8.55 -14.44 6.15
CA THR A 113 9.40 -13.29 6.50
C THR A 113 10.36 -13.68 7.61
N PRO A 114 11.61 -13.18 7.60
CA PRO A 114 12.51 -13.29 8.75
C PRO A 114 11.98 -12.48 9.93
N GLN A 115 12.60 -12.64 11.11
CA GLN A 115 12.19 -11.94 12.33
C GLN A 115 12.17 -10.41 12.13
N GLY A 116 11.07 -9.79 12.53
CA GLY A 116 10.84 -8.34 12.35
C GLY A 116 10.52 -7.92 10.91
N GLY A 117 10.44 -8.85 9.97
CA GLY A 117 9.99 -8.59 8.60
C GLY A 117 8.50 -8.26 8.52
N ARG A 118 8.08 -7.67 7.40
CA ARG A 118 6.68 -7.36 7.10
C ARG A 118 6.21 -8.14 5.88
N TRP A 119 5.01 -8.69 5.98
CA TRP A 119 4.35 -9.39 4.90
C TRP A 119 3.21 -8.54 4.32
N ILE A 120 3.14 -8.44 3.00
CA ILE A 120 2.11 -7.71 2.25
C ILE A 120 1.46 -8.69 1.28
N GLY A 121 0.18 -9.01 1.51
CA GLY A 121 -0.51 -10.09 0.79
C GLY A 121 -1.75 -9.70 -0.01
N PHE A 122 -2.07 -8.41 -0.11
CA PHE A 122 -3.37 -7.94 -0.62
C PHE A 122 -3.32 -7.33 -2.03
N LEU A 123 -2.14 -7.20 -2.63
CA LEU A 123 -1.97 -6.71 -4.00
C LEU A 123 -2.23 -7.85 -5.00
N THR A 124 -2.72 -7.55 -6.21
CA THR A 124 -2.84 -8.56 -7.28
C THR A 124 -1.51 -8.81 -7.99
N MET A 125 -1.45 -9.88 -8.78
CA MET A 125 -0.28 -10.20 -9.61
C MET A 125 0.02 -9.10 -10.61
N ASP A 126 -1.02 -8.50 -11.19
CA ASP A 126 -0.90 -7.42 -12.18
C ASP A 126 -0.45 -6.12 -11.49
N GLU A 127 -1.00 -5.79 -10.31
CA GLU A 127 -0.60 -4.64 -9.50
C GLU A 127 0.87 -4.69 -9.10
N LEU A 128 1.35 -5.87 -8.67
CA LEU A 128 2.76 -6.10 -8.40
C LEU A 128 3.58 -6.09 -9.69
N GLY A 129 3.06 -6.68 -10.77
CA GLY A 129 3.71 -6.74 -12.08
C GLY A 129 4.15 -5.37 -12.58
N LEU A 130 3.24 -4.39 -12.52
CA LEU A 130 3.48 -3.01 -12.92
C LEU A 130 4.70 -2.39 -12.24
N ALA A 131 4.90 -2.63 -10.94
CA ALA A 131 6.05 -2.10 -10.19
C ALA A 131 7.39 -2.70 -10.66
N PHE A 132 7.37 -3.93 -11.14
CA PHE A 132 8.54 -4.67 -11.60
C PHE A 132 8.74 -4.62 -13.11
N GLY A 133 7.89 -3.91 -13.87
CA GLY A 133 7.94 -3.86 -15.33
C GLY A 133 7.65 -5.21 -15.97
N ARG A 134 6.73 -5.99 -15.38
CA ARG A 134 6.27 -7.28 -15.88
C ARG A 134 4.75 -7.31 -15.95
N GLU A 135 4.20 -8.20 -16.76
CA GLU A 135 2.74 -8.41 -16.78
C GLU A 135 2.24 -8.92 -15.42
N ARG A 136 2.90 -9.95 -14.86
CA ARG A 136 2.50 -10.58 -13.60
C ARG A 136 3.68 -10.86 -12.68
N VAL A 137 3.50 -10.62 -11.38
CA VAL A 137 4.45 -10.99 -10.33
C VAL A 137 3.72 -11.62 -9.15
N VAL A 138 4.09 -12.86 -8.81
CA VAL A 138 3.51 -13.58 -7.66
C VAL A 138 4.25 -13.26 -6.36
N HIS A 139 5.58 -13.20 -6.41
CA HIS A 139 6.45 -13.02 -5.25
C HIS A 139 7.45 -11.90 -5.48
N ALA A 140 7.60 -11.02 -4.50
CA ALA A 140 8.64 -10.02 -4.45
C ALA A 140 9.18 -9.86 -3.03
N ALA A 141 10.42 -9.40 -2.93
CA ALA A 141 11.06 -9.10 -1.66
C ALA A 141 11.84 -7.79 -1.75
N VAL A 142 11.93 -7.08 -0.64
CA VAL A 142 12.66 -5.81 -0.53
C VAL A 142 13.63 -5.87 0.64
N ALA A 143 14.86 -5.44 0.40
CA ALA A 143 15.93 -5.35 1.38
C ALA A 143 15.61 -4.35 2.50
N ALA A 144 16.35 -4.43 3.61
CA ALA A 144 16.33 -3.39 4.62
C ALA A 144 16.66 -2.00 4.02
N GLY A 145 15.98 -0.96 4.50
CA GLY A 145 16.28 0.42 4.12
C GLY A 145 15.08 1.36 4.18
N THR A 146 15.32 2.61 3.80
CA THR A 146 14.29 3.66 3.77
C THR A 146 13.15 3.35 2.82
N LEU A 147 13.43 2.69 1.69
CA LEU A 147 12.42 2.27 0.72
C LEU A 147 11.53 1.16 1.27
N ALA A 148 12.06 0.20 2.04
CA ALA A 148 11.23 -0.81 2.71
C ALA A 148 10.24 -0.17 3.69
N ARG A 149 10.70 0.77 4.53
CA ARG A 149 9.81 1.52 5.44
C ARG A 149 8.71 2.25 4.67
N ARG A 150 9.09 2.97 3.60
CA ARG A 150 8.13 3.70 2.76
C ARG A 150 7.11 2.78 2.10
N ILE A 151 7.53 1.63 1.58
CA ILE A 151 6.63 0.63 0.98
C ILE A 151 5.61 0.15 2.03
N VAL A 152 6.07 -0.16 3.25
CA VAL A 152 5.18 -0.59 4.34
C VAL A 152 4.19 0.50 4.73
N GLU A 153 4.63 1.75 4.82
CA GLU A 153 3.76 2.89 5.17
C GLU A 153 2.66 3.11 4.12
N GLU A 154 3.03 3.16 2.83
CA GLU A 154 2.06 3.35 1.75
C GLU A 154 1.14 2.13 1.59
N ALA A 155 1.67 0.91 1.78
CA ALA A 155 0.86 -0.32 1.74
C ALA A 155 -0.13 -0.38 2.90
N THR A 156 0.26 0.03 4.12
CA THR A 156 -0.65 0.10 5.27
C THR A 156 -1.80 1.08 5.00
N ARG A 157 -1.49 2.24 4.42
CA ARG A 157 -2.52 3.23 4.04
C ARG A 157 -3.47 2.69 2.97
N LEU A 158 -2.92 2.05 1.92
CA LEU A 158 -3.72 1.42 0.88
C LEU A 158 -4.62 0.32 1.44
N GLN A 159 -4.07 -0.50 2.32
CA GLN A 159 -4.79 -1.58 2.97
C GLN A 159 -5.97 -1.05 3.79
N GLY A 160 -5.80 0.05 4.53
CA GLY A 160 -6.91 0.67 5.26
C GLY A 160 -8.04 1.20 4.35
N ILE A 161 -7.72 1.67 3.15
CA ILE A 161 -8.74 2.09 2.16
C ILE A 161 -9.43 0.89 1.51
N ARG A 162 -8.71 -0.22 1.32
CA ARG A 162 -9.27 -1.46 0.73
C ARG A 162 -10.06 -2.31 1.71
N HIS A 163 -9.78 -2.22 3.00
CA HIS A 163 -10.59 -2.84 4.04
C HIS A 163 -11.82 -1.97 4.31
N SER A 164 -12.93 -2.33 3.68
CA SER A 164 -14.25 -2.11 4.26
C SER A 164 -14.30 -2.87 5.59
N GLU A 165 -14.78 -2.27 6.68
CA GLU A 165 -14.95 -2.98 7.94
C GLU A 165 -15.96 -4.13 7.76
N ASP A 166 -15.45 -5.29 7.37
CA ASP A 166 -16.05 -6.62 7.47
C ASP A 166 -14.89 -7.63 7.33
N GLY A 167 -14.27 -8.00 8.46
CA GLY A 167 -13.42 -9.19 8.54
C GLY A 167 -11.94 -8.98 8.88
N ALA A 168 -11.66 -8.94 10.18
CA ALA A 168 -10.60 -9.68 10.87
C ALA A 168 -9.13 -9.59 10.42
N SER A 169 -8.33 -9.11 11.37
CA SER A 169 -7.06 -9.70 11.80
C SER A 169 -5.86 -9.58 10.87
N ALA A 170 -4.90 -8.76 11.30
CA ALA A 170 -3.49 -9.01 11.05
C ALA A 170 -3.14 -10.39 11.62
N VAL A 171 -3.32 -11.44 10.82
CA VAL A 171 -2.88 -12.80 11.15
C VAL A 171 -1.36 -12.76 11.15
N GLN A 172 -0.78 -12.72 12.34
CA GLN A 172 0.57 -13.22 12.56
C GLN A 172 0.56 -14.66 12.05
N LYS A 173 1.40 -14.97 11.06
CA LYS A 173 1.59 -16.35 10.61
C LYS A 173 2.24 -17.09 11.78
N ASP A 174 1.42 -17.82 12.53
CA ASP A 174 1.84 -18.65 13.66
C ASP A 174 3.04 -19.51 13.25
N THR A 175 4.16 -19.29 13.92
CA THR A 175 5.25 -20.25 14.00
C THR A 175 4.80 -21.37 14.92
N LYS A 176 4.30 -22.47 14.35
CA LYS A 176 4.24 -23.76 15.02
C LYS A 176 4.78 -24.89 14.14
N ASN A 177 5.56 -25.73 14.81
CA ASN A 177 6.12 -27.03 14.45
C ASN A 177 7.46 -27.03 13.69
N ALA A 178 8.56 -27.14 14.42
CA ALA A 178 9.19 -28.41 14.79
C ALA A 178 10.21 -28.18 15.91
#